data_AF-A0A8T3T1N7-F1
#
_entry.id   AF-A0A8T3T1N7-F1
#
_cell.length_a   1.000
_cell.length_b   1.000
_cell.length_c   1.000
_cell.angle_alpha   90.00
_cell.angle_beta   90.00
_cell.angle_gamma   90.00
#
_symmetry.space_group_name_H-M   'P 1'
#
loop_
_entity.id
_entity.type
_entity.pdbx_description
1 polymer ?
#
loop_
_entity_poly.entity_id
_entity_poly.type
_entity_poly.pdbx_seq_one_letter_code
_entity_poly.pdbx_strand_id
1 'polypeptide(L)'
;MTNGFRGGSIMGIRIPTRFDENVATRCAGCGEIIGGIPFRVSVMDIAPTELPPSWARTAKLNPGPHQFHADPEHFRAWARRRGYYFCRLSDVREIMRPVPMPGENLRWGLCDGMHREAHEFVPA
;
A
#
# COMPACT_ATOMS: atom_id res chain seq x y z
N MET A 1 -22.78 3.98 -40.06
CA MET A 1 -22.92 4.76 -38.81
C MET A 1 -21.55 5.36 -38.50
N THR A 2 -21.39 6.66 -38.73
CA THR A 2 -20.12 7.38 -38.57
C THR A 2 -19.83 7.56 -37.09
N ASN A 3 -18.74 6.94 -36.62
CA ASN A 3 -18.28 7.04 -35.24
C ASN A 3 -17.71 8.44 -34.99
N GLY A 4 -18.56 9.36 -34.49
CA GLY A 4 -18.22 10.76 -34.28
C GLY A 4 -17.12 10.94 -33.23
N PHE A 5 -16.11 11.75 -33.58
CA PHE A 5 -15.02 12.12 -32.67
C PHE A 5 -15.55 12.90 -31.45
N ARG A 6 -15.28 12.41 -30.23
CA ARG A 6 -15.64 13.05 -28.96
C ARG A 6 -14.46 13.81 -28.35
N GLY A 7 -13.83 14.73 -29.07
CA GLY A 7 -12.67 15.49 -28.56
C GLY A 7 -12.76 16.99 -28.86
N GLY A 8 -12.12 17.79 -28.01
CA GLY A 8 -12.03 19.25 -28.19
C GLY A 8 -10.91 19.67 -29.15
N SER A 9 -11.01 20.89 -29.68
CA SER A 9 -9.96 21.53 -30.49
C SER A 9 -9.61 22.90 -29.90
N ILE A 10 -8.32 23.24 -29.86
CA ILE A 10 -7.85 24.60 -29.51
C ILE A 10 -7.04 25.10 -30.70
N MET A 11 -7.40 26.28 -31.24
CA MET A 11 -6.70 26.93 -32.36
C MET A 11 -6.47 26.03 -33.60
N GLY A 12 -7.43 25.15 -33.92
CA GLY A 12 -7.34 24.25 -35.07
C GLY A 12 -6.42 23.03 -34.87
N ILE A 13 -5.78 22.90 -33.72
CA ILE A 13 -5.01 21.71 -33.35
C ILE A 13 -5.96 20.70 -32.72
N ARG A 14 -5.99 19.49 -33.28
CA ARG A 14 -6.76 18.37 -32.75
C ARG A 14 -6.10 17.89 -31.45
N ILE A 15 -6.82 18.02 -30.34
CA ILE A 15 -6.39 17.43 -29.07
C ILE A 15 -7.09 16.08 -28.96
N PRO A 16 -6.40 14.95 -29.18
CA PRO A 16 -6.99 13.66 -28.87
C PRO A 16 -7.17 13.59 -27.35
N THR A 17 -8.38 13.82 -26.87
CA THR A 17 -8.73 13.55 -25.48
C THR A 17 -8.61 12.04 -25.28
N ARG A 18 -7.47 11.57 -24.76
CA ARG A 18 -7.30 10.18 -24.36
C ARG A 18 -8.14 10.00 -23.09
N PHE A 19 -9.31 9.37 -23.22
CA PHE A 19 -10.21 9.10 -22.10
C PHE A 19 -9.74 7.96 -21.20
N ASP A 20 -8.78 7.16 -21.66
CA ASP A 20 -8.04 6.26 -20.79
C ASP A 20 -6.90 7.04 -20.14
N GLU A 21 -7.14 7.51 -18.92
CA GLU A 21 -6.09 8.00 -18.06
C GLU A 21 -5.04 6.90 -17.90
N ASN A 22 -3.78 7.23 -18.19
CA ASN A 22 -2.62 6.34 -18.01
C ASN A 22 -2.30 6.09 -16.52
N VAL A 23 -3.26 6.31 -15.61
CA VAL A 23 -3.15 6.02 -14.19
C VAL A 23 -3.51 4.55 -14.00
N ALA A 24 -2.72 3.68 -14.61
CA ALA A 24 -2.73 2.26 -14.29
C ALA A 24 -2.12 2.13 -12.88
N THR A 25 -2.93 2.38 -11.85
CA THR A 25 -2.56 2.09 -10.47
C THR A 25 -2.07 0.64 -10.42
N ARG A 26 -0.81 0.44 -10.03
CA ARG A 26 -0.20 -0.88 -9.96
C ARG A 26 -0.25 -1.40 -8.54
N CYS A 27 -0.55 -2.68 -8.42
CA CYS A 27 -0.52 -3.38 -7.17
C CYS A 27 0.91 -3.43 -6.64
N ALA A 28 1.15 -2.93 -5.43
CA ALA A 28 2.45 -3.02 -4.77
C ALA A 28 2.86 -4.48 -4.47
N GLY A 29 1.90 -5.41 -4.46
CA GLY A 29 2.06 -6.84 -4.25
C GLY A 29 2.57 -7.61 -5.47
N CYS A 30 1.99 -7.41 -6.65
CA CYS A 30 2.38 -8.17 -7.86
C CYS A 30 2.92 -7.31 -9.00
N GLY A 31 2.75 -5.99 -8.96
CA GLY A 31 3.16 -5.06 -10.03
C GLY A 31 2.14 -4.92 -11.17
N GLU A 32 1.11 -5.76 -11.21
CA GLU A 32 0.05 -5.71 -12.22
C GLU A 32 -0.91 -4.53 -12.02
N ILE A 33 -1.60 -4.17 -13.10
CA ILE A 33 -2.60 -3.09 -13.10
C ILE A 33 -3.81 -3.52 -12.28
N ILE A 34 -4.23 -2.66 -11.36
CA ILE A 34 -5.46 -2.84 -10.60
C ILE A 34 -6.63 -2.37 -11.45
N GLY A 35 -7.53 -3.30 -11.77
CA GLY A 35 -8.84 -2.96 -12.33
C GLY A 35 -9.78 -2.45 -11.24
N GLY A 36 -10.29 -1.22 -11.39
CA GLY A 36 -11.25 -0.64 -10.45
C GLY A 36 -10.59 0.06 -9.25
N ILE A 37 -11.26 0.00 -8.08
CA ILE A 37 -10.84 0.73 -6.88
C ILE A 37 -9.76 -0.08 -6.15
N PRO A 38 -8.55 0.48 -5.92
CA PRO A 38 -7.50 -0.22 -5.19
C PRO A 38 -7.85 -0.38 -3.72
N PHE A 39 -7.52 -1.53 -3.16
CA PHE A 39 -7.49 -1.70 -1.71
C PHE A 39 -6.25 -0.98 -1.16
N ARG A 40 -6.43 -0.10 -0.17
CA ARG A 40 -5.36 0.75 0.35
C ARG A 40 -5.00 0.32 1.76
N VAL A 41 -3.73 0.03 2.00
CA VAL A 41 -3.22 -0.32 3.32
C VAL A 41 -2.15 0.68 3.74
N SER A 42 -2.35 1.25 4.92
CA SER A 42 -1.39 2.09 5.62
C SER A 42 -0.75 1.33 6.77
N VAL A 43 0.58 1.38 6.87
CA VAL A 43 1.33 0.75 7.96
C VAL A 43 1.70 1.80 8.99
N MET A 44 0.77 2.08 9.91
CA MET A 44 0.88 3.22 10.83
C MET A 44 1.34 2.79 12.21
N ASP A 45 2.46 3.37 12.67
CA ASP A 45 2.85 3.32 14.08
C ASP A 45 1.81 4.05 14.94
N ILE A 46 1.54 3.53 16.13
CA ILE A 46 0.64 4.14 17.11
C ILE A 46 1.33 5.26 17.89
N ALA A 47 2.67 5.23 17.96
CA ALA A 47 3.45 6.24 18.64
C ALA A 47 3.87 7.35 17.66
N PRO A 48 3.35 8.58 17.78
CA PRO A 48 3.90 9.71 17.04
C PRO A 48 5.34 9.94 17.53
N THR A 49 6.29 10.04 16.62
CA THR A 49 7.60 10.58 16.97
C THR A 49 7.43 12.07 17.28
N GLU A 50 7.68 12.48 18.53
CA GLU A 50 7.58 13.89 18.95
C GLU A 50 8.48 14.81 18.12
N LEU A 51 9.59 14.28 17.60
CA LEU A 51 10.50 14.99 16.72
C LEU A 51 10.11 14.75 15.25
N PRO A 52 9.95 15.81 14.44
CA PRO A 52 9.75 15.63 13.01
C PRO A 52 10.97 14.93 12.41
N PRO A 53 10.78 13.96 11.48
CA PRO A 53 11.89 13.34 10.80
C PRO A 53 12.70 14.40 10.06
N SER A 54 14.03 14.28 10.04
CA SER A 54 14.83 15.12 9.17
C SER A 54 14.46 14.83 7.72
N TRP A 55 14.37 15.87 6.89
CA TRP A 55 14.09 15.74 5.47
C TRP A 55 15.09 14.82 4.74
N ALA A 56 16.30 14.68 5.29
CA ALA A 56 17.37 13.84 4.75
C ALA A 56 17.34 12.38 5.24
N ARG A 57 16.44 12.00 6.15
CA ARG A 57 16.31 10.61 6.64
C ARG A 57 15.07 9.95 6.06
N THR A 58 15.29 8.80 5.42
CA THR A 58 14.20 7.88 5.07
C THR A 58 13.54 7.38 6.35
N ALA A 59 12.20 7.41 6.39
CA ALA A 59 11.46 6.84 7.50
C ALA A 59 11.77 5.34 7.62
N LYS A 60 12.04 4.87 8.85
CA LYS A 60 12.31 3.45 9.12
C LYS A 60 11.13 2.55 8.70
N LEU A 61 9.93 3.11 8.72
CA LEU A 61 8.69 2.49 8.28
C LEU A 61 7.99 3.46 7.34
N ASN A 62 7.65 3.03 6.13
CA ASN A 62 6.88 3.85 5.20
C ASN A 62 5.38 3.61 5.46
N PRO A 63 4.63 4.62 5.95
CA PRO A 63 3.26 4.43 6.38
C PRO A 63 2.25 4.23 5.24
N GLY A 64 2.62 4.45 3.97
CA GLY A 64 1.69 4.31 2.85
C GLY A 64 0.92 5.61 2.52
N PRO A 65 -0.24 5.54 1.85
CA PRO A 65 -1.01 4.32 1.55
C PRO A 65 -0.40 3.49 0.42
N HIS A 66 -0.21 2.19 0.67
CA HIS A 66 0.18 1.21 -0.35
C HIS A 66 -1.08 0.64 -1.01
N GLN A 67 -1.05 0.46 -2.33
CA GLN A 67 -2.23 0.07 -3.12
C GLN A 67 -2.12 -1.38 -3.59
N PHE A 68 -3.19 -2.16 -3.42
CA PHE A 68 -3.24 -3.58 -3.71
C PHE A 68 -4.51 -3.97 -4.48
N HIS A 69 -4.47 -5.17 -5.08
CA HIS A 69 -5.70 -5.87 -5.39
C HIS A 69 -6.45 -6.19 -4.09
N ALA A 70 -7.75 -6.45 -4.18
CA ALA A 70 -8.57 -6.78 -3.02
C ALA A 70 -8.14 -8.07 -2.29
N ASP A 71 -7.38 -8.94 -2.95
CA ASP A 71 -6.83 -10.16 -2.34
C ASP A 71 -5.72 -9.82 -1.32
N PRO A 72 -5.91 -10.18 -0.03
CA PRO A 72 -4.94 -9.98 1.05
C PRO A 72 -3.54 -10.55 0.78
N GLU A 73 -3.43 -11.59 -0.05
CA GLU A 73 -2.15 -12.21 -0.39
C GLU A 73 -1.20 -11.23 -1.12
N HIS A 74 -1.76 -10.24 -1.83
CA HIS A 74 -0.94 -9.20 -2.45
C HIS A 74 -0.24 -8.31 -1.41
N PHE A 75 -0.91 -8.00 -0.30
CA PHE A 75 -0.31 -7.29 0.81
C PHE A 75 0.74 -8.17 1.52
N ARG A 76 0.40 -9.43 1.80
CA ARG A 76 1.31 -10.40 2.42
C ARG A 76 2.61 -10.59 1.63
N ALA A 77 2.50 -10.78 0.31
CA ALA A 77 3.65 -10.86 -0.58
C ALA A 77 4.51 -9.58 -0.55
N TRP A 78 3.89 -8.40 -0.50
CA TRP A 78 4.61 -7.13 -0.36
C TRP A 78 5.32 -7.01 0.99
N ALA A 79 4.66 -7.42 2.08
CA ALA A 79 5.22 -7.38 3.43
C ALA A 79 6.42 -8.33 3.56
N ARG A 80 6.30 -9.55 3.02
CA ARG A 80 7.37 -10.55 3.00
C ARG A 80 8.62 -10.06 2.27
N ARG A 81 8.47 -9.45 1.10
CA ARG A 81 9.60 -8.88 0.35
C ARG A 81 10.33 -7.77 1.11
N ARG A 82 9.65 -7.10 2.05
CA ARG A 82 10.22 -6.09 2.93
C ARG A 82 10.77 -6.66 4.25
N GLY A 83 10.71 -7.97 4.43
CA GLY A 83 11.17 -8.64 5.64
C GLY A 83 10.26 -8.42 6.85
N TYR A 84 9.01 -8.01 6.64
CA TYR A 84 8.02 -7.90 7.70
C TYR A 84 7.46 -9.28 8.07
N TYR A 85 7.02 -9.40 9.32
CA TYR A 85 6.27 -10.54 9.81
C TYR A 85 4.78 -10.17 9.87
N PHE A 86 3.91 -11.17 9.82
CA PHE A 86 2.46 -11.00 9.93
C PHE A 86 1.95 -11.73 11.17
N CYS A 87 1.04 -11.10 11.91
CA CYS A 87 0.38 -11.77 13.03
C CYS A 87 -0.66 -12.77 12.48
N ARG A 88 -0.50 -14.06 12.75
CA ARG A 88 -1.44 -15.09 12.27
C ARG A 88 -2.86 -14.96 12.85
N LEU A 89 -3.03 -14.14 13.87
CA LEU A 89 -4.32 -13.83 14.51
C LEU A 89 -5.01 -12.60 13.89
N SER A 90 -4.41 -11.97 12.88
CA SER A 90 -4.91 -10.76 12.24
C SER A 90 -5.42 -11.01 10.83
N ASP A 91 -6.34 -10.15 10.40
CA ASP A 91 -6.68 -9.97 8.98
C ASP A 91 -5.88 -8.81 8.36
N VAL A 92 -5.86 -8.73 7.03
CA VAL A 92 -5.32 -7.55 6.34
C VAL A 92 -6.41 -6.48 6.32
N ARG A 93 -6.10 -5.30 6.86
CA ARG A 93 -7.01 -4.16 6.95
C ARG A 93 -6.39 -2.90 6.36
N GLU A 94 -7.21 -1.87 6.17
CA GLU A 94 -6.76 -0.57 5.68
C GLU A 94 -5.68 0.06 6.57
N ILE A 95 -5.68 -0.27 7.87
CA ILE A 95 -4.64 0.13 8.81
C ILE A 95 -4.03 -1.13 9.41
N MET A 96 -2.74 -1.31 9.15
CA MET A 96 -1.91 -2.32 9.79
C MET A 96 -0.96 -1.63 10.77
N ARG A 97 -0.88 -2.16 11.98
CA ARG A 97 -0.04 -1.64 13.06
C ARG A 97 1.29 -2.38 13.10
N PRO A 98 2.43 -1.67 13.01
CA PRO A 98 3.74 -2.25 13.21
C PRO A 98 3.96 -2.51 14.70
N VAL A 99 4.55 -3.66 15.01
CA VAL A 99 4.95 -4.06 16.36
C VAL A 99 6.44 -4.39 16.31
N PRO A 100 7.28 -3.72 17.10
CA PRO A 100 8.71 -4.01 17.13
C PRO A 100 8.92 -5.41 17.71
N MET A 101 9.61 -6.27 16.97
CA MET A 101 9.93 -7.61 17.43
C MET A 101 11.24 -7.62 18.22
N PRO A 102 11.36 -8.45 19.28
CA PRO A 102 12.60 -8.61 20.03
C PRO A 102 13.72 -9.19 19.16
N GLY A 103 14.96 -8.79 19.45
CA GLY A 103 16.18 -9.29 18.81
C GLY A 103 17.24 -8.21 18.58
N GLU A 104 18.44 -8.63 18.17
CA GLU A 104 19.57 -7.73 17.90
C GLU A 104 19.31 -6.78 16.72
N ASN A 105 18.54 -7.22 15.73
CA ASN A 105 18.12 -6.42 14.59
C ASN A 105 16.65 -6.01 14.72
N LEU A 106 16.37 -4.72 14.54
CA LEU A 106 15.00 -4.19 14.56
C LEU A 106 14.19 -4.79 13.41
N ARG A 107 13.20 -5.61 13.77
CA ARG A 107 12.24 -6.23 12.85
C ARG A 107 10.83 -5.79 13.22
N TRP A 108 9.93 -5.83 12.26
CA TRP A 108 8.54 -5.40 12.44
C TRP A 108 7.58 -6.54 12.15
N GLY A 109 6.69 -6.81 13.11
CA GLY A 109 5.48 -7.59 12.89
C GLY A 109 4.30 -6.68 12.56
N LEU A 110 3.41 -7.11 11.68
CA LEU A 110 2.23 -6.35 11.26
C LEU A 110 0.97 -7.01 11.82
N CYS A 111 0.16 -6.23 12.53
CA CYS A 111 -1.07 -6.67 13.19
C CYS A 111 -2.22 -5.71 12.86
N ASP A 112 -3.44 -6.22 12.75
CA ASP A 112 -4.65 -5.38 12.60
C ASP A 112 -5.07 -4.69 13.91
N GLY A 113 -4.52 -5.13 15.04
CA GLY A 113 -4.79 -4.60 16.38
C GLY A 113 -6.16 -4.94 16.94
N MET A 114 -6.86 -5.95 16.37
CA MET A 114 -8.21 -6.32 16.81
C MET A 114 -8.25 -7.43 17.86
N HIS A 115 -7.19 -8.22 17.95
CA HIS A 115 -7.07 -9.30 18.93
C HIS A 115 -6.43 -8.81 20.24
N ARG A 116 -6.63 -9.55 21.34
CA ARG A 116 -6.11 -9.22 22.69
C ARG A 116 -5.07 -10.20 23.19
N GLU A 117 -4.95 -11.34 22.51
CA GLU A 117 -3.98 -12.39 22.74
C GLU A 117 -2.56 -11.91 22.40
N ALA A 118 -1.56 -12.64 22.90
CA ALA A 118 -0.18 -12.39 22.52
C ALA A 118 0.00 -12.54 21.01
N HIS A 119 0.80 -11.66 20.41
CA HIS A 119 1.06 -11.71 18.98
C HIS A 119 1.82 -12.99 18.60
N GLU A 120 1.39 -13.56 17.48
CA GLU A 120 1.98 -14.75 16.91
C GLU A 120 2.49 -14.46 15.51
N PHE A 121 3.72 -13.94 15.47
CA PHE A 121 4.36 -13.47 14.25
C PHE A 121 4.96 -14.62 13.46
N VAL A 122 4.50 -14.74 12.22
CA VAL A 122 5.06 -15.64 11.20
C VAL A 122 5.63 -14.79 10.05
N PRO A 123 6.56 -15.33 9.23
CA PRO A 123 6.91 -14.69 7.97
C PRO A 123 5.64 -14.35 7.18
N ALA A 124 5.56 -13.12 6.67
CA ALA A 124 4.35 -12.60 6.02
C ALA A 124 4.00 -13.32 4.71
#